data_AF-A0A250JE89-F1
#
_entry.id   AF-A0A250JE89-F1
#
_cell.length_a   1.000
_cell.length_b   1.000
_cell.length_c   1.000
_cell.angle_alpha   90.00
_cell.angle_beta   90.00
_cell.angle_gamma   90.00
#
_symmetry.space_group_name_H-M   'P 1'
#
loop_
_entity.id
_entity.type
_entity.pdbx_description
1 polymer ?
#
loop_
_entity_poly.entity_id
_entity_poly.type
_entity_poly.pdbx_seq_one_letter_code
_entity_poly.pdbx_strand_id
1 'polypeptide(L)'
;MNDRSTDATGSLADRFAQEEPRLQVVHIEQLPADWLGKVHAMQRGLERASGEWILFSDADVHLAPKALERIVAYAEHEGLERIGRREAVLRGRAGAEGPRRAADGCRPSCEPGRCRGQAASLGMPAQAALP
;
A
#
# COMPACT_ATOMS: atom_id res chain seq x y z
N MET A 1 -10.51 -7.19 -1.22
CA MET A 1 -11.28 -5.93 -1.30
C MET A 1 -12.20 -6.01 -2.51
N ASN A 2 -13.51 -5.86 -2.33
CA ASN A 2 -14.46 -5.75 -3.43
C ASN A 2 -14.79 -4.27 -3.67
N ASP A 3 -14.32 -3.70 -4.78
CA ASP A 3 -14.49 -2.29 -5.13
C ASP A 3 -15.68 -2.08 -6.10
N ARG A 4 -16.90 -2.33 -5.60
CA ARG A 4 -18.16 -2.19 -6.36
C ARG A 4 -18.21 -3.08 -7.62
N SER A 5 -17.68 -4.30 -7.56
CA SER A 5 -17.88 -5.27 -8.65
C SER A 5 -19.37 -5.53 -8.88
N THR A 6 -19.80 -5.51 -10.14
CA THR A 6 -21.19 -5.76 -10.56
C THR A 6 -21.44 -7.20 -11.02
N ASP A 7 -20.39 -8.02 -11.05
CA ASP A 7 -20.43 -9.43 -11.40
C ASP A 7 -20.47 -10.32 -10.14
N ALA A 8 -20.19 -11.61 -10.31
CA ALA A 8 -20.18 -12.56 -9.20
C ALA A 8 -18.92 -12.46 -8.30
N THR A 9 -18.00 -11.52 -8.53
CA THR A 9 -16.74 -11.43 -7.76
C THR A 9 -16.99 -11.27 -6.28
N GLY A 10 -17.91 -10.38 -5.88
CA GLY A 10 -18.25 -10.15 -4.48
C GLY A 10 -18.79 -11.39 -3.79
N SER A 11 -19.82 -12.01 -4.37
CA SER A 11 -20.46 -13.20 -3.80
C SER A 11 -19.56 -14.43 -3.81
N LEU A 12 -18.64 -14.55 -4.77
CA LEU A 12 -17.64 -15.60 -4.76
C LEU A 12 -16.63 -15.40 -3.62
N ALA A 13 -16.15 -14.17 -3.41
CA ALA A 13 -15.26 -13.86 -2.30
C ALA A 13 -15.91 -14.17 -0.94
N ASP A 14 -17.19 -13.83 -0.77
CA ASP A 14 -17.93 -14.12 0.46
C ASP A 14 -18.04 -15.61 0.77
N ARG A 15 -18.23 -16.44 -0.27
CA ARG A 15 -18.23 -17.90 -0.10
C ARG A 15 -16.87 -18.42 0.33
N PHE A 16 -15.79 -17.95 -0.27
CA PHE A 16 -14.44 -18.34 0.16
C PHE A 16 -14.15 -17.92 1.60
N ALA A 17 -14.65 -16.77 2.05
CA ALA A 17 -14.48 -16.31 3.42
C ALA A 17 -15.21 -17.18 4.45
N GLN A 18 -16.24 -17.93 4.04
CA GLN A 18 -16.91 -18.91 4.92
C GLN A 18 -16.06 -20.16 5.13
N GLU A 19 -15.16 -20.48 4.19
CA GLU A 19 -14.32 -21.68 4.22
C GLU A 19 -12.90 -21.41 4.74
N GLU A 20 -12.39 -20.19 4.59
CA GLU A 20 -11.05 -19.78 5.02
C GLU A 20 -11.13 -18.67 6.10
N PRO A 21 -10.97 -19.01 7.39
CA PRO A 21 -11.10 -18.06 8.50
C PRO A 21 -10.09 -16.89 8.47
N ARG A 22 -8.98 -17.03 7.75
CA ARG A 22 -7.99 -15.95 7.60
C ARG A 22 -8.38 -14.94 6.52
N LEU A 23 -9.34 -15.27 5.66
CA LEU A 23 -9.79 -14.40 4.58
C LEU A 23 -10.85 -13.41 5.10
N GLN A 24 -10.58 -12.12 4.94
CA GLN A 24 -11.54 -11.06 5.23
C GLN A 24 -11.95 -10.37 3.94
N VAL A 25 -13.25 -10.37 3.66
CA VAL A 25 -13.83 -9.64 2.52
C VAL A 25 -14.35 -8.29 3.02
N VAL A 26 -14.01 -7.25 2.29
CA VAL A 26 -14.43 -5.88 2.58
C VAL A 26 -15.07 -5.34 1.32
N HIS A 27 -16.36 -5.03 1.41
CA HIS A 27 -17.12 -4.40 0.34
C HIS A 27 -17.01 -2.89 0.48
N ILE A 28 -16.62 -2.24 -0.61
CA ILE A 28 -16.59 -0.80 -0.71
C ILE A 28 -17.83 -0.39 -1.48
N GLU A 29 -18.76 0.27 -0.81
CA GLU A 29 -20.05 0.66 -1.42
C GLU A 29 -19.96 2.02 -2.13
N GLN A 30 -19.07 2.90 -1.68
CA GLN A 30 -18.97 4.28 -2.14
C GLN A 30 -17.51 4.65 -2.45
N LEU A 31 -17.33 5.44 -3.51
CA LEU A 31 -16.06 6.06 -3.85
C LEU A 31 -16.13 7.54 -3.45
N PRO A 32 -15.33 8.00 -2.46
CA PRO A 32 -15.31 9.41 -2.10
C PRO A 32 -14.83 10.27 -3.28
N ALA A 33 -15.26 11.54 -3.31
CA ALA A 33 -14.80 12.49 -4.31
C ALA A 33 -13.27 12.60 -4.28
N ASP A 34 -12.68 12.82 -5.46
CA ASP A 34 -11.23 12.94 -5.69
C ASP A 34 -10.41 11.66 -5.44
N TRP A 35 -11.05 10.50 -5.25
CA TRP A 35 -10.35 9.21 -5.15
C TRP A 35 -10.39 8.41 -6.45
N LEU A 36 -9.31 7.68 -6.72
CA LEU A 36 -9.27 6.60 -7.70
C LEU A 36 -9.66 5.27 -7.04
N GLY A 37 -10.51 4.49 -7.69
CA GLY A 37 -11.07 3.24 -7.14
C GLY A 37 -10.02 2.28 -6.58
N LYS A 38 -9.02 1.90 -7.39
CA LYS A 38 -7.94 0.97 -6.95
C LYS A 38 -7.18 1.50 -5.74
N VAL A 39 -6.81 2.79 -5.75
CA VAL A 39 -6.03 3.41 -4.67
C VAL A 39 -6.86 3.48 -3.39
N HIS A 40 -8.14 3.83 -3.50
CA HIS A 40 -9.07 3.81 -2.37
C HIS A 40 -9.22 2.39 -1.81
N ALA A 41 -9.40 1.39 -2.67
CA ALA A 41 -9.51 0.00 -2.24
C ALA A 41 -8.26 -0.50 -1.50
N MET A 42 -7.07 -0.16 -1.99
CA MET A 42 -5.82 -0.46 -1.32
C MET A 42 -5.72 0.22 0.04
N GLN A 43 -6.08 1.50 0.13
CA GLN A 43 -6.09 2.26 1.38
C GLN A 43 -7.01 1.61 2.42
N ARG A 44 -8.24 1.24 2.02
CA ARG A 44 -9.21 0.57 2.91
C ARG A 44 -8.74 -0.81 3.37
N GLY A 45 -7.96 -1.51 2.54
CA GLY A 45 -7.30 -2.75 2.91
C GLY A 45 -6.17 -2.53 3.93
N LEU A 46 -5.34 -1.51 3.71
CA LEU A 46 -4.23 -1.17 4.60
C LEU A 46 -4.70 -0.81 6.01
N GLU A 47 -5.82 -0.09 6.13
CA GLU A 47 -6.43 0.28 7.43
C GLU A 47 -6.90 -0.94 8.24
N ARG A 48 -7.16 -2.07 7.58
CA ARG A 48 -7.63 -3.32 8.22
C ARG A 48 -6.53 -4.35 8.41
N ALA A 49 -5.42 -4.20 7.72
CA ALA A 49 -4.31 -5.11 7.91
C ALA A 49 -3.82 -5.04 9.36
N SER A 50 -3.19 -6.11 9.83
CA SER A 50 -2.56 -6.19 11.15
C SER A 50 -1.20 -6.90 11.11
N GLY A 51 -0.79 -7.36 9.93
CA GLY A 51 0.47 -8.06 9.74
C GLY A 51 1.66 -7.11 9.77
N GLU A 52 2.84 -7.64 10.15
CA GLU A 52 4.12 -6.93 10.06
C GLU A 52 4.54 -6.67 8.61
N TRP A 53 4.20 -7.61 7.72
CA TRP A 53 4.43 -7.52 6.30
C TRP A 53 3.11 -7.34 5.56
N ILE A 54 3.07 -6.38 4.64
CA ILE A 54 1.94 -6.08 3.77
C ILE A 54 2.32 -6.41 2.34
N LEU A 55 1.57 -7.33 1.72
CA LEU A 55 1.68 -7.63 0.29
C LEU A 55 0.53 -6.98 -0.46
N PHE A 56 0.85 -6.17 -1.46
CA PHE A 56 -0.12 -5.76 -2.48
C PHE A 56 -0.03 -6.71 -3.68
N SER A 57 -1.15 -7.34 -4.00
CA SER A 57 -1.29 -8.26 -5.14
C SER A 57 -2.55 -7.92 -5.93
N ASP A 58 -2.47 -8.05 -7.25
CA ASP A 58 -3.65 -8.04 -8.11
C ASP A 58 -4.41 -9.37 -7.96
N ALA A 59 -5.70 -9.36 -8.30
CA ALA A 59 -6.60 -10.51 -8.11
C ALA A 59 -6.36 -11.67 -9.10
N ASP A 60 -5.60 -11.43 -10.16
CA ASP A 60 -5.23 -12.40 -11.21
C ASP A 60 -3.82 -12.99 -11.00
N VAL A 61 -3.11 -12.58 -9.95
CA VAL A 61 -1.76 -13.06 -9.65
C VAL A 61 -1.80 -14.40 -8.92
N HIS A 62 -1.00 -15.34 -9.44
CA HIS A 62 -0.77 -16.63 -8.81
C HIS A 62 0.68 -16.73 -8.34
N LEU A 63 0.88 -16.84 -7.03
CA LEU A 63 2.21 -17.00 -6.45
C LEU A 63 2.65 -18.45 -6.50
N ALA A 64 3.91 -18.68 -6.87
CA ALA A 64 4.51 -20.01 -6.77
C ALA A 64 4.56 -20.47 -5.30
N PRO A 65 4.49 -21.80 -5.03
CA PRO A 65 4.65 -22.32 -3.68
C PRO A 65 5.92 -21.80 -3.01
N LYS A 66 5.82 -21.38 -1.76
CA LYS A 66 6.91 -20.80 -0.95
C LYS A 66 7.49 -19.48 -1.47
N ALA A 67 6.86 -18.81 -2.45
CA ALA A 67 7.35 -17.52 -2.95
C ALA A 67 7.37 -16.47 -1.82
N LEU A 68 6.27 -16.35 -1.07
CA LEU A 68 6.16 -15.37 0.02
C LEU A 68 7.18 -15.65 1.14
N GLU A 69 7.33 -16.92 1.55
CA GLU A 69 8.33 -17.34 2.54
C GLU A 69 9.75 -16.91 2.14
N ARG A 70 10.12 -17.15 0.88
CA ARG A 70 11.44 -16.79 0.34
C ARG A 70 11.65 -15.29 0.28
N ILE A 71 10.62 -14.54 -0.13
CA ILE A 71 10.68 -13.08 -0.22
C ILE A 71 10.90 -12.47 1.18
N VAL A 72 10.11 -12.91 2.17
CA VAL A 72 10.24 -12.41 3.55
C VAL A 72 11.59 -12.81 4.16
N ALA A 73 12.01 -14.07 4.03
CA ALA A 73 13.29 -14.52 4.56
C ALA A 73 14.48 -13.75 3.96
N TYR A 74 14.43 -13.47 2.65
CA TYR A 74 15.44 -12.63 2.01
C TYR A 74 15.40 -11.18 2.54
N ALA A 75 14.21 -10.60 2.70
CA ALA A 75 14.06 -9.25 3.26
C ALA A 75 14.68 -9.14 4.65
N GLU A 76 14.40 -10.12 5.52
CA GLU A 76 14.89 -10.17 6.88
C GLU A 76 16.40 -10.36 6.94
N HIS A 77 16.94 -11.25 6.10
CA HIS A 77 18.38 -11.49 6.00
C HIS A 77 19.15 -10.22 5.57
N GLU A 78 18.61 -9.49 4.59
CA GLU A 78 19.23 -8.28 4.05
C GLU A 78 18.87 -6.99 4.82
N GLY A 79 18.01 -7.07 5.85
CA GLY A 79 17.53 -5.91 6.60
C GLY A 79 16.71 -4.92 5.76
N LEU A 80 15.95 -5.41 4.79
CA LEU A 80 15.13 -4.60 3.88
C LEU A 80 13.75 -4.33 4.48
N GLU A 81 13.29 -3.08 4.39
CA GLU A 81 11.93 -2.70 4.78
C GLU A 81 10.92 -2.81 3.62
N ARG A 82 11.41 -3.01 2.38
CA ARG A 82 10.58 -3.13 1.18
C ARG A 82 11.23 -3.97 0.11
N ILE A 83 10.46 -4.85 -0.52
CA ILE A 83 10.83 -5.60 -1.73
C ILE A 83 9.75 -5.41 -2.79
N GLY A 84 10.15 -5.12 -4.02
CA GLY A 84 9.22 -5.13 -5.15
C GLY A 84 9.63 -4.26 -6.34
N ARG A 85 9.17 -4.69 -7.53
CA ARG A 85 9.05 -3.83 -8.72
C ARG A 85 7.58 -3.59 -9.10
N ARG A 86 6.78 -4.65 -9.18
CA ARG A 86 5.36 -4.62 -9.61
C ARG A 86 4.42 -5.00 -8.47
N GLU A 87 4.69 -6.12 -7.81
CA GLU A 87 4.16 -6.49 -6.51
C GLU A 87 5.08 -5.90 -5.44
N ALA A 88 4.50 -5.27 -4.43
CA ALA A 88 5.24 -4.65 -3.34
C ALA A 88 4.94 -5.36 -2.03
N VAL A 89 5.99 -5.84 -1.37
CA VAL A 89 5.98 -6.29 0.01
C VAL A 89 6.62 -5.20 0.85
N LEU A 90 5.86 -4.65 1.79
CA LEU A 90 6.29 -3.60 2.71
C LEU A 90 6.30 -4.12 4.13
N ARG A 91 7.32 -3.77 4.90
CA ARG A 91 7.30 -3.90 6.35
C ARG A 91 6.64 -2.67 6.94
N GLY A 92 5.69 -2.85 7.87
CA GLY A 92 5.02 -1.74 8.52
C GLY A 92 4.05 -2.18 9.62
N ARG A 93 3.82 -1.29 10.59
CA ARG A 93 2.69 -1.45 11.51
C ARG A 93 1.42 -1.04 10.79
N ALA A 94 0.54 -1.99 10.56
CA ALA A 94 -0.79 -1.66 10.09
C ALA A 94 -1.56 -0.89 11.18
N GLY A 95 -2.41 0.05 10.74
CA GLY A 95 -2.97 1.10 11.60
C GLY A 95 -2.33 2.49 11.44
N ALA A 96 -1.44 2.68 10.46
CA ALA A 96 -1.05 4.01 10.04
C ALA A 96 -2.27 4.71 9.41
N GLU A 97 -2.71 5.82 10.00
CA GLU A 97 -3.63 6.75 9.35
C GLU A 97 -3.17 6.96 7.91
N GLY A 98 -4.09 6.84 6.95
CA GLY A 98 -3.81 7.05 5.54
C GLY A 98 -3.14 8.40 5.28
N PRO A 99 -2.72 8.69 4.04
CA PRO A 99 -2.23 10.02 3.70
C PRO A 99 -3.30 11.04 4.10
N ARG A 100 -3.10 11.70 5.25
CA ARG A 100 -3.92 12.84 5.64
C ARG A 100 -3.79 13.78 4.46
N ARG A 101 -4.93 14.25 3.92
CA ARG A 101 -4.91 15.39 2.99
C ARG A 101 -3.91 16.39 3.60
N ALA A 102 -2.99 16.88 2.80
CA ALA A 102 -2.45 18.22 3.02
C ALA A 102 -3.62 19.20 2.82
N ALA A 103 -4.63 19.11 3.69
CA ALA A 103 -5.63 20.12 3.91
C ALA A 103 -5.03 20.93 5.05
N ASP A 104 -4.66 22.15 4.69
CA ASP A 104 -4.10 23.20 5.52
C ASP A 104 -2.58 23.09 5.73
N GLY A 105 -1.89 23.93 4.97
CA GLY A 105 -0.45 24.11 5.01
C GLY A 105 0.06 24.71 6.32
N CYS A 106 1.37 24.86 6.35
CA CYS A 106 2.24 25.30 7.45
C CYS A 106 2.59 24.21 8.48
N ARG A 107 3.91 23.90 8.53
CA ARG A 107 4.55 23.43 9.75
C ARG A 107 4.18 24.37 10.91
N PRO A 108 4.09 23.90 12.16
CA PRO A 108 3.75 24.72 13.33
C PRO A 108 4.75 25.87 13.62
N SER A 109 5.83 25.98 12.85
CA SER A 109 6.83 27.05 12.94
C SER A 109 6.73 28.12 11.83
N CYS A 110 5.75 28.05 10.93
CA CYS A 110 5.63 29.01 9.83
C CYS A 110 4.64 30.14 10.17
N GLU A 111 5.18 31.35 10.34
CA GLU A 111 4.37 32.57 10.42
C GLU A 111 3.60 32.83 9.10
N PRO A 112 2.36 33.34 9.16
CA PRO A 112 1.58 33.63 7.96
C PRO A 112 2.30 34.63 7.03
N GLY A 113 2.56 34.23 5.78
CA GLY A 113 3.10 35.11 4.73
C GLY A 113 4.52 34.80 4.22
N ARG A 114 5.21 33.77 4.75
CA ARG A 114 6.62 33.45 4.37
C ARG A 114 6.84 32.16 3.57
N CYS A 115 5.80 31.51 3.06
CA CYS A 115 5.95 30.31 2.23
C CYS A 115 6.30 30.67 0.77
N ARG A 116 7.58 30.98 0.49
CA ARG A 116 8.11 30.89 -0.88
C ARG A 116 8.59 29.46 -1.12
N GLY A 117 7.99 28.81 -2.12
CA GLY A 117 8.41 27.50 -2.59
C GLY A 117 9.90 27.49 -2.96
N GLN A 118 10.67 26.64 -2.32
CA GLN A 118 11.99 26.26 -2.80
C GLN A 118 11.86 24.86 -3.40
N ALA A 119 11.86 24.83 -4.73
CA ALA A 119 12.25 23.64 -5.47
C ALA A 119 13.72 23.37 -5.09
N ALA A 120 13.94 22.35 -4.26
CA ALA A 120 15.30 21.90 -3.96
C ALA A 120 15.87 21.28 -5.25
N SER A 121 16.77 22.03 -5.88
CA SER A 121 17.70 21.55 -6.90
C SER A 121 18.48 20.36 -6.33
N LEU A 122 18.17 19.15 -6.79
CA LEU A 122 19.03 17.99 -6.56
C LEU A 122 20.24 18.11 -7.49
N GLY A 123 21.34 18.63 -6.95
CA GLY A 123 22.67 18.42 -7.51
C GLY A 123 23.00 16.93 -7.40
N MET A 124 23.12 16.26 -8.55
CA MET A 124 23.69 14.91 -8.63
C MET A 124 25.21 15.01 -8.50
N PRO A 125 25.87 14.26 -7.59
CA PRO A 125 27.26 13.92 -7.78
C PRO A 125 27.36 12.74 -8.77
N ALA A 126 28.28 12.90 -9.70
CA ALA A 126 28.62 11.98 -10.76
C ALA A 126 29.11 10.63 -10.24
N GLN A 127 28.74 9.58 -10.97
CA GLN A 127 29.51 8.35 -11.27
C GLN A 127 30.49 7.85 -10.18
N ALA A 128 30.14 6.72 -9.57
CA ALA A 128 31.13 5.74 -9.14
C ALA A 128 30.82 4.43 -9.86
N ALA A 129 31.74 4.07 -10.75
CA ALA A 129 31.76 2.83 -11.48
C ALA A 129 32.36 1.69 -10.63
N LEU A 130 32.13 0.47 -11.15
CA LEU A 130 32.88 -0.80 -10.96
C LEU A 130 32.40 -1.73 -9.85
N PRO A 131 32.64 -3.06 -9.96
CA PRO A 131 33.06 -3.88 -11.11
C PRO A 131 31.97 -4.82 -11.66
#